data_AF-A0A3C0ZTA1-F1
#
_entry.id   AF-A0A3C0ZTA1-F1
#
_cell.length_a   1.000
_cell.length_b   1.000
_cell.length_c   1.000
_cell.angle_alpha   90.00
_cell.angle_beta   90.00
_cell.angle_gamma   90.00
#
_symmetry.space_group_name_H-M   'P 1'
#
loop_
_entity.id
_entity.type
_entity.pdbx_description
1 polymer ?
#
loop_
_entity_poly.entity_id
_entity_poly.type
_entity_poly.pdbx_seq_one_letter_code
_entity_poly.pdbx_strand_id
1 'polypeptide(L)'
;TVLHDSLQRFHSLLAAEGLSWNDFTTETAERLVSQALDEEAAVYRNLLMYKSARDESRLARLKRRLLRTVDTVQFQISKGDLVPVAAELQFGGEHARIPALTYDLQNGLKLILQGRIDRVDMFNGDGRRFLRVMDYKSGKRNLDQDQIRRGLQLQLIMYMEALMHSPFPMEAPGQAPASTVPSALLYYSMKEPVLDLSPDSIPDPENQKMQIRQQLKPTGLIYEDEESISHLDRSFADSSMVIPV
;
A
#
# COMPACT_ATOMS: atom_id res chain seq x y z
N THR A 1 4.72 -12.89 -0.26
CA THR A 1 6.03 -13.02 0.45
C THR A 1 5.74 -12.83 1.90
N VAL A 2 6.45 -13.49 2.84
CA VAL A 2 6.09 -13.44 4.27
C VAL A 2 5.75 -12.03 4.78
N LEU A 3 6.53 -11.00 4.42
CA LEU A 3 6.21 -9.61 4.83
C LEU A 3 4.90 -9.07 4.23
N HIS A 4 4.69 -9.29 2.93
CA HIS A 4 3.47 -8.90 2.23
C HIS A 4 2.25 -9.62 2.81
N ASP A 5 2.37 -10.94 2.95
CA ASP A 5 1.31 -11.82 3.42
C ASP A 5 0.97 -11.49 4.89
N SER A 6 1.98 -11.17 5.72
CA SER A 6 1.76 -10.71 7.10
C SER A 6 1.17 -9.30 7.18
N LEU A 7 1.49 -8.38 6.25
CA LEU A 7 0.86 -7.07 6.21
C LEU A 7 -0.62 -7.16 5.80
N GLN A 8 -0.92 -8.05 4.84
CA GLN A 8 -2.29 -8.39 4.51
C GLN A 8 -3.02 -8.98 5.72
N ARG A 9 -2.39 -9.94 6.41
CA ARG A 9 -2.99 -10.56 7.60
C ARG A 9 -3.23 -9.53 8.69
N PHE A 10 -2.30 -8.59 8.92
CA PHE A 10 -2.50 -7.45 9.81
C PHE A 10 -3.75 -6.65 9.43
N HIS A 11 -3.95 -6.32 8.14
CA HIS A 11 -5.16 -5.62 7.68
C HIS A 11 -6.44 -6.40 7.97
N SER A 12 -6.44 -7.72 7.74
CA SER A 12 -7.60 -8.58 8.05
C SER A 12 -7.90 -8.65 9.55
N LEU A 13 -6.86 -8.76 10.39
CA LEU A 13 -7.02 -8.77 11.84
C LEU A 13 -7.54 -7.44 12.38
N LEU A 14 -7.02 -6.32 11.85
CA LEU A 14 -7.48 -4.98 12.20
C LEU A 14 -8.98 -4.81 11.91
N ALA A 15 -9.41 -5.21 10.72
CA ALA A 15 -10.83 -5.17 10.33
C ALA A 15 -11.70 -6.13 11.16
N ALA A 16 -11.19 -7.31 11.54
CA ALA A 16 -11.90 -8.27 12.38
C ALA A 16 -12.16 -7.74 13.81
N GLU A 17 -11.33 -6.82 14.29
CA GLU A 17 -11.53 -6.11 15.56
C GLU A 17 -12.37 -4.83 15.41
N GLY A 18 -12.88 -4.54 14.21
CA GLY A 18 -13.65 -3.32 13.92
C GLY A 18 -12.79 -2.04 13.93
N LEU A 19 -11.47 -2.17 13.89
CA LEU A 19 -10.53 -1.06 13.90
C LEU A 19 -10.21 -0.61 12.48
N SER A 20 -9.85 0.67 12.33
CA SER A 20 -9.38 1.24 11.07
C SER A 20 -7.89 1.58 11.16
N TRP A 21 -7.26 1.90 10.02
CA TRP A 21 -5.86 2.32 10.02
C TRP A 21 -5.59 3.59 10.83
N ASN A 22 -6.61 4.41 11.07
CA ASN A 22 -6.53 5.61 11.89
C ASN A 22 -6.81 5.35 13.38
N ASP A 23 -7.20 4.13 13.75
CA ASP A 23 -7.79 3.83 15.05
C ASP A 23 -7.14 2.58 15.67
N PHE A 24 -5.85 2.68 16.00
CA PHE A 24 -5.17 1.69 16.83
C PHE A 24 -3.95 2.29 17.53
N THR A 25 -3.63 1.78 18.73
CA THR A 25 -2.45 2.17 19.51
C THR A 25 -1.23 1.34 19.13
N THR A 26 -0.04 1.77 19.58
CA THR A 26 1.21 1.02 19.41
C THR A 26 1.11 -0.40 19.98
N GLU A 27 0.47 -0.58 21.13
CA GLU A 27 0.30 -1.88 21.78
C GLU A 27 -0.59 -2.81 20.92
N THR A 28 -1.67 -2.27 20.35
CA THR A 28 -2.51 -3.02 19.41
C THR A 28 -1.73 -3.39 18.15
N ALA A 29 -0.95 -2.46 17.59
CA ALA A 29 -0.10 -2.73 16.44
C ALA A 29 0.90 -3.88 16.72
N GLU A 30 1.57 -3.86 17.87
CA GLU A 30 2.50 -4.92 18.29
C GLU A 30 1.85 -6.28 18.44
N ARG A 31 0.67 -6.33 19.07
CA ARG A 31 -0.09 -7.56 19.23
C ARG A 31 -0.50 -8.13 17.87
N LEU A 32 -1.13 -7.31 17.03
CA LEU A 32 -1.64 -7.73 15.72
C LEU A 32 -0.51 -8.12 14.75
N VAL A 33 0.61 -7.39 14.75
CA VAL A 33 1.78 -7.77 13.94
C VAL A 33 2.39 -9.09 14.41
N SER A 34 2.46 -9.32 15.72
CA SER A 34 2.95 -10.60 16.25
C SER A 34 2.05 -11.75 15.82
N GLN A 35 0.74 -11.59 15.98
CA GLN A 35 -0.24 -12.59 15.57
C GLN A 35 -0.16 -12.87 14.06
N ALA A 36 -0.13 -11.82 13.23
CA ALA A 36 -0.02 -11.96 11.77
C ALA A 36 1.24 -12.73 11.36
N LEU A 37 2.39 -12.41 11.99
CA LEU A 37 3.62 -13.14 11.72
C LEU A 37 3.59 -14.57 12.21
N ASP A 38 2.98 -14.86 13.35
CA ASP A 38 2.90 -16.22 13.88
C ASP A 38 2.00 -17.11 13.03
N GLU A 39 0.90 -16.56 12.52
CA GLU A 39 -0.02 -17.27 11.61
C GLU A 39 0.65 -17.54 10.26
N GLU A 40 1.29 -16.55 9.64
CA GLU A 40 2.05 -16.73 8.39
C GLU A 40 3.28 -17.63 8.58
N ALA A 41 3.97 -17.48 9.71
CA ALA A 41 5.07 -18.36 10.08
C ALA A 41 4.60 -19.79 10.35
N ALA A 42 3.36 -20.03 10.80
CA ALA A 42 2.82 -21.38 10.94
C ALA A 42 2.59 -22.05 9.58
N VAL A 43 2.13 -21.29 8.59
CA VAL A 43 2.02 -21.75 7.20
C VAL A 43 3.42 -22.07 6.64
N TYR A 44 4.41 -21.21 6.90
CA TYR A 44 5.80 -21.43 6.49
C TYR A 44 6.59 -22.43 7.36
N ARG A 45 6.14 -22.74 8.60
CA ARG A 45 6.76 -23.70 9.54
C ARG A 45 6.79 -25.12 8.96
N ASN A 46 5.87 -25.44 8.07
CA ASN A 46 5.91 -26.69 7.32
C ASN A 46 7.08 -26.76 6.31
N LEU A 47 7.66 -25.62 5.92
CA LEU A 47 8.80 -25.50 5.01
C LEU A 47 10.13 -25.21 5.74
N LEU A 48 10.07 -24.62 6.94
CA LEU A 48 11.23 -24.23 7.75
C LEU A 48 11.09 -24.87 9.13
N MET A 49 11.79 -25.99 9.36
CA MET A 49 11.91 -26.59 10.70
C MET A 49 12.59 -25.59 11.67
N TYR A 50 11.79 -24.89 12.47
CA TYR A 50 12.23 -23.92 13.50
C TYR A 50 13.02 -24.60 14.62
N LYS A 51 14.36 -24.60 14.56
CA LYS A 51 15.22 -25.06 15.67
C LYS A 51 16.60 -24.37 15.72
N SER A 52 16.72 -23.10 15.30
CA SER A 52 18.00 -22.39 15.41
C SER A 52 17.85 -20.93 15.84
N ALA A 53 18.82 -20.42 16.61
CA ALA A 53 18.92 -19.01 16.98
C ALA A 53 18.95 -18.07 15.75
N ARG A 54 19.36 -18.59 14.59
CA ARG A 54 19.37 -17.85 13.32
C ARG A 54 17.95 -17.58 12.83
N ASP A 55 17.01 -18.50 13.03
CA ASP A 55 15.61 -18.37 12.59
C ASP A 55 14.83 -17.44 13.51
N GLU A 56 15.06 -17.52 14.82
CA GLU A 56 14.53 -16.57 15.79
C GLU A 56 14.99 -15.14 15.46
N SER A 57 16.28 -14.97 15.16
CA SER A 57 16.83 -13.68 14.74
C SER A 57 16.20 -13.16 13.44
N ARG A 58 15.87 -14.06 12.48
CA ARG A 58 15.16 -13.69 11.24
C ARG A 58 13.74 -13.23 11.53
N LEU A 59 13.00 -13.97 12.35
CA LEU A 59 11.63 -13.62 12.73
C LEU A 59 11.58 -12.28 13.47
N ALA A 60 12.50 -12.05 14.40
CA ALA A 60 12.63 -10.78 15.10
C ALA A 60 12.87 -9.60 14.13
N ARG A 61 13.72 -9.78 13.10
CA ARG A 61 13.91 -8.76 12.05
C ARG A 61 12.65 -8.52 11.23
N LEU A 62 11.92 -9.57 10.85
CA LEU A 62 10.65 -9.45 10.13
C LEU A 62 9.62 -8.69 10.95
N LYS A 63 9.49 -9.02 12.25
CA LYS A 63 8.62 -8.32 13.19
C LYS A 63 8.94 -6.85 13.29
N ARG A 64 10.21 -6.49 13.48
CA ARG A 64 10.65 -5.08 13.52
C ARG A 64 10.33 -4.33 12.22
N ARG A 65 10.58 -4.96 11.08
CA ARG A 65 10.34 -4.38 9.75
C ARG A 65 8.85 -4.17 9.47
N LEU A 66 8.02 -5.13 9.86
CA LEU A 66 6.56 -5.04 9.71
C LEU A 66 5.96 -4.00 10.66
N LEU A 67 6.37 -3.97 11.93
CA LEU A 67 5.98 -2.93 12.88
C LEU A 67 6.27 -1.52 12.35
N ARG A 68 7.48 -1.33 11.81
CA ARG A 68 7.89 -0.04 11.25
C ARG A 68 7.09 0.34 10.00
N THR A 69 6.73 -0.65 9.20
CA THR A 69 5.84 -0.48 8.04
C THR A 69 4.46 -0.04 8.51
N VAL A 70 3.88 -0.73 9.49
CA VAL A 70 2.56 -0.40 10.06
C VAL A 70 2.53 1.02 10.64
N ASP A 71 3.50 1.39 11.47
CA ASP A 71 3.60 2.75 12.04
C ASP A 71 3.70 3.83 10.93
N THR A 72 4.56 3.58 9.95
CA THR A 72 4.77 4.55 8.86
C THR A 72 3.53 4.67 7.99
N VAL A 73 2.87 3.56 7.68
CA VAL A 73 1.65 3.55 6.87
C VAL A 73 0.50 4.21 7.61
N GLN A 74 0.33 3.94 8.91
CA GLN A 74 -0.66 4.65 9.75
C GLN A 74 -0.40 6.15 9.74
N PHE A 75 0.85 6.58 9.94
CA PHE A 75 1.22 7.99 9.84
C PHE A 75 0.86 8.58 8.47
N GLN A 76 1.20 7.90 7.36
CA GLN A 76 0.89 8.35 6.01
C GLN A 76 -0.61 8.50 5.77
N ILE A 77 -1.42 7.54 6.24
CA ILE A 77 -2.88 7.59 6.09
C ILE A 77 -3.46 8.77 6.88
N SER A 78 -3.00 9.00 8.12
CA SER A 78 -3.49 10.11 8.96
C SER A 78 -3.27 11.50 8.37
N LYS A 79 -2.38 11.65 7.39
CA LYS A 79 -2.08 12.93 6.73
C LYS A 79 -3.06 13.29 5.62
N GLY A 80 -3.69 12.30 4.99
CA GLY A 80 -4.65 12.52 3.91
C GLY A 80 -6.09 12.15 4.31
N ASP A 81 -6.97 12.23 3.32
CA ASP A 81 -8.37 11.79 3.41
C ASP A 81 -8.58 10.41 2.76
N LEU A 82 -7.66 9.96 1.90
CA LEU A 82 -7.71 8.65 1.25
C LEU A 82 -7.45 7.54 2.27
N VAL A 83 -8.47 6.72 2.52
CA VAL A 83 -8.42 5.57 3.41
C VAL A 83 -8.39 4.25 2.62
N PRO A 84 -7.70 3.21 3.12
CA PRO A 84 -7.74 1.88 2.50
C PRO A 84 -9.15 1.30 2.49
N VAL A 85 -9.63 0.98 1.30
CA VAL A 85 -10.95 0.37 1.05
C VAL A 85 -10.83 -1.06 0.51
N ALA A 86 -9.66 -1.44 0.01
CA ALA A 86 -9.35 -2.80 -0.37
C ALA A 86 -7.88 -3.14 -0.17
N ALA A 87 -7.64 -4.38 0.23
CA ALA A 87 -6.35 -5.05 0.12
C ALA A 87 -6.54 -6.31 -0.73
N GLU A 88 -5.52 -6.69 -1.50
CA GLU A 88 -5.52 -7.89 -2.35
C GLU A 88 -6.73 -7.96 -3.30
N LEU A 89 -7.13 -6.82 -3.87
CA LEU A 89 -8.29 -6.72 -4.73
C LEU A 89 -8.02 -7.46 -6.05
N GLN A 90 -8.68 -8.61 -6.23
CA GLN A 90 -8.59 -9.38 -7.45
C GLN A 90 -9.47 -8.78 -8.55
N PHE A 91 -8.91 -8.72 -9.76
CA PHE A 91 -9.61 -8.35 -10.98
C PHE A 91 -9.52 -9.47 -12.02
N GLY A 92 -10.66 -9.84 -12.57
CA GLY A 92 -10.79 -10.96 -13.50
C GLY A 92 -10.67 -12.35 -12.85
N GLY A 93 -11.46 -13.30 -13.35
CA GLY A 93 -11.62 -14.64 -12.78
C GLY A 93 -12.94 -14.81 -12.04
N GLU A 94 -13.25 -16.03 -11.62
CA GLU A 94 -14.57 -16.42 -11.08
C GLU A 94 -14.89 -15.77 -9.71
N HIS A 95 -13.87 -15.47 -8.91
CA HIS A 95 -14.01 -14.90 -7.56
C HIS A 95 -13.49 -13.46 -7.45
N ALA A 96 -13.23 -12.81 -8.59
CA ALA A 96 -12.74 -11.44 -8.59
C ALA A 96 -13.84 -10.46 -8.19
N ARG A 97 -13.48 -9.45 -7.40
CA ARG A 97 -14.41 -8.40 -6.98
C ARG A 97 -14.66 -7.37 -8.07
N ILE A 98 -13.77 -7.28 -9.06
CA ILE A 98 -13.88 -6.38 -10.20
C ILE A 98 -13.60 -7.13 -11.51
N PRO A 99 -14.15 -6.69 -12.66
CA PRO A 99 -14.00 -7.41 -13.92
C PRO A 99 -12.55 -7.44 -14.42
N ALA A 100 -12.27 -8.38 -15.33
CA ALA A 100 -11.01 -8.41 -16.06
C ALA A 100 -10.91 -7.23 -17.04
N LEU A 101 -9.69 -6.75 -17.31
CA LEU A 101 -9.46 -5.86 -18.45
C LEU A 101 -9.48 -6.70 -19.73
N THR A 102 -10.31 -6.32 -20.68
CA THR A 102 -10.47 -7.04 -21.95
C THR A 102 -10.19 -6.10 -23.10
N TYR A 103 -9.26 -6.50 -23.97
CA TYR A 103 -8.91 -5.76 -25.19
C TYR A 103 -9.16 -6.64 -26.42
N ASP A 104 -9.94 -6.13 -27.37
CA ASP A 104 -10.12 -6.78 -28.67
C ASP A 104 -8.90 -6.49 -29.56
N LEU A 105 -8.29 -7.56 -30.10
CA LEU A 105 -7.12 -7.47 -30.97
C LEU A 105 -7.55 -7.50 -32.44
N GLN A 106 -6.73 -6.90 -33.31
CA GLN A 106 -7.02 -6.78 -34.75
C GLN A 106 -7.20 -8.13 -35.46
N ASN A 107 -6.62 -9.20 -34.94
CA ASN A 107 -6.74 -10.56 -35.48
C ASN A 107 -7.99 -11.31 -34.97
N GLY A 108 -8.92 -10.62 -34.31
CA GLY A 108 -10.15 -11.21 -33.77
C GLY A 108 -9.97 -11.98 -32.45
N LEU A 109 -8.75 -12.03 -31.90
CA LEU A 109 -8.51 -12.56 -30.56
C LEU A 109 -8.84 -11.52 -29.49
N LYS A 110 -9.07 -12.00 -28.27
CA LYS A 110 -9.24 -11.14 -27.08
C LYS A 110 -8.07 -11.33 -26.13
N LEU A 111 -7.48 -10.22 -25.69
CA LEU A 111 -6.54 -10.21 -24.58
C LEU A 111 -7.32 -9.96 -23.29
N ILE A 112 -7.29 -10.92 -22.38
CA ILE A 112 -7.92 -10.82 -21.07
C ILE A 112 -6.81 -10.73 -20.03
N LEU A 113 -6.74 -9.59 -19.32
CA LEU A 113 -5.80 -9.40 -18.23
C LEU A 113 -6.51 -9.57 -16.89
N GLN A 114 -5.93 -10.40 -16.06
CA GLN A 114 -6.37 -10.68 -14.70
C GLN A 114 -5.20 -10.40 -13.76
N GLY A 115 -5.50 -10.09 -12.50
CA GLY A 115 -4.46 -9.79 -11.54
C GLY A 115 -5.00 -9.44 -10.18
N ARG A 116 -4.13 -8.85 -9.37
CA ARG A 116 -4.41 -8.53 -7.98
C ARG A 116 -3.72 -7.26 -7.55
N ILE A 117 -4.50 -6.33 -7.04
CA ILE A 117 -4.04 -5.03 -6.56
C ILE A 117 -3.76 -5.17 -5.06
N ASP A 118 -2.52 -4.97 -4.64
CA ASP A 118 -2.11 -5.12 -3.24
C ASP A 118 -2.95 -4.23 -2.30
N ARG A 119 -3.15 -2.95 -2.67
CA ARG A 119 -3.94 -2.00 -1.89
C ARG A 119 -4.57 -0.91 -2.75
N VAL A 120 -5.81 -0.58 -2.42
CA VAL A 120 -6.59 0.52 -2.99
C VAL A 120 -7.06 1.41 -1.86
N ASP A 121 -6.71 2.69 -1.93
CA ASP A 121 -7.26 3.73 -1.07
C ASP A 121 -8.22 4.60 -1.86
N MET A 122 -9.25 5.10 -1.17
CA MET A 122 -10.28 5.93 -1.76
C MET A 122 -10.69 7.06 -0.83
N PHE A 123 -11.05 8.19 -1.44
CA PHE A 123 -11.85 9.24 -0.83
C PHE A 123 -12.98 9.63 -1.80
N ASN A 124 -14.19 9.86 -1.27
CA ASN A 124 -15.30 10.43 -2.04
C ASN A 124 -15.62 11.80 -1.44
N GLY A 125 -15.56 12.85 -2.26
CA GLY A 125 -15.79 14.23 -1.86
C GLY A 125 -16.14 15.08 -3.07
N ASP A 126 -16.96 16.11 -2.90
CA ASP A 126 -17.28 17.11 -3.94
C ASP A 126 -17.79 16.51 -5.26
N GLY A 127 -18.51 15.39 -5.18
CA GLY A 127 -19.02 14.67 -6.34
C GLY A 127 -17.95 13.93 -7.15
N ARG A 128 -16.70 13.91 -6.70
CA ARG A 128 -15.57 13.17 -7.30
C ARG A 128 -15.17 12.00 -6.40
N ARG A 129 -14.53 11.01 -7.02
CA ARG A 129 -13.86 9.91 -6.33
C ARG A 129 -12.37 10.00 -6.59
N PHE A 130 -11.56 9.93 -5.55
CA PHE A 130 -10.11 9.95 -5.64
C PHE A 130 -9.57 8.56 -5.30
N LEU A 131 -8.69 8.04 -6.15
CA LEU A 131 -8.13 6.69 -6.02
C LEU A 131 -6.62 6.73 -5.92
N ARG A 132 -6.08 5.95 -4.99
CA ARG A 132 -4.65 5.66 -4.89
C ARG A 132 -4.44 4.15 -4.92
N VAL A 133 -3.56 3.70 -5.81
CA VAL A 133 -3.08 2.32 -5.83
C VAL A 133 -1.70 2.27 -5.20
N MET A 134 -1.50 1.30 -4.31
CA MET A 134 -0.21 1.05 -3.68
C MET A 134 0.17 -0.42 -3.82
N ASP A 135 1.43 -0.67 -4.20
CA ASP A 135 2.03 -2.01 -4.28
C ASP A 135 3.24 -2.10 -3.34
N TYR A 136 3.31 -3.19 -2.56
CA TYR A 136 4.34 -3.37 -1.55
C TYR A 136 5.52 -4.18 -2.10
N LYS A 137 6.71 -3.58 -2.13
CA LYS A 137 7.94 -4.23 -2.58
C LYS A 137 8.95 -4.36 -1.46
N SER A 138 9.68 -5.48 -1.44
CA SER A 138 10.77 -5.73 -0.49
C SER A 138 12.02 -4.88 -0.77
N GLY A 139 12.19 -4.42 -2.01
CA GLY A 139 13.27 -3.53 -2.46
C GLY A 139 12.78 -2.13 -2.79
N LYS A 140 13.71 -1.22 -3.12
CA LYS A 140 13.38 0.10 -3.63
C LYS A 140 12.94 -0.05 -5.10
N ARG A 141 11.78 0.49 -5.44
CA ARG A 141 11.27 0.49 -6.82
C ARG A 141 10.59 1.82 -7.09
N ASN A 142 10.96 2.47 -8.18
CA ASN A 142 10.27 3.67 -8.66
C ASN A 142 9.58 3.36 -9.99
N LEU A 143 8.61 4.19 -10.37
CA LEU A 143 8.08 4.21 -11.72
C LEU A 143 9.07 4.95 -12.62
N ASP A 144 9.51 4.26 -13.68
CA ASP A 144 10.44 4.77 -14.67
C ASP A 144 9.68 5.01 -15.98
N GLN A 145 9.66 6.26 -16.43
CA GLN A 145 8.92 6.65 -17.64
C GLN A 145 9.41 5.93 -18.90
N ASP A 146 10.72 5.67 -19.02
CA ASP A 146 11.28 4.92 -20.14
C ASP A 146 10.84 3.46 -20.11
N GLN A 147 10.80 2.84 -18.93
CA GLN A 147 10.30 1.48 -18.78
C GLN A 147 8.80 1.39 -19.05
N ILE A 148 8.02 2.39 -18.65
CA ILE A 148 6.58 2.49 -18.97
C ILE A 148 6.39 2.59 -20.49
N ARG A 149 7.10 3.50 -21.15
CA ARG A 149 7.05 3.69 -22.61
C ARG A 149 7.38 2.41 -23.39
N ARG A 150 8.29 1.60 -22.87
CA ARG A 150 8.67 0.29 -23.45
C ARG A 150 7.75 -0.86 -23.05
N GLY A 151 6.72 -0.62 -22.24
CA GLY A 151 5.80 -1.66 -21.77
C GLY A 151 6.40 -2.61 -20.71
N LEU A 152 7.52 -2.25 -20.10
CA LEU A 152 8.24 -3.08 -19.12
C LEU A 152 7.77 -2.86 -17.68
N GLN A 153 7.10 -1.74 -17.40
CA GLN A 153 6.55 -1.42 -16.09
C GLN A 153 5.09 -0.95 -16.18
N LEU A 154 4.18 -1.89 -16.43
CA LEU A 154 2.75 -1.58 -16.61
C LEU A 154 1.87 -1.90 -15.39
N GLN A 155 2.41 -2.61 -14.39
CA GLN A 155 1.63 -3.19 -13.28
C GLN A 155 0.69 -2.16 -12.60
N LEU A 156 1.23 -1.08 -12.04
CA LEU A 156 0.43 -0.05 -11.35
C LEU A 156 -0.55 0.67 -12.30
N ILE A 157 -0.17 0.88 -13.56
CA ILE A 157 -1.02 1.53 -14.57
C ILE A 157 -2.22 0.64 -14.87
N MET A 158 -1.99 -0.66 -15.09
CA MET A 158 -3.06 -1.64 -15.35
C MET A 158 -3.98 -1.81 -14.12
N TYR A 159 -3.43 -1.70 -12.90
CA TYR A 159 -4.23 -1.76 -11.69
C TYR A 159 -5.18 -0.56 -11.56
N MET A 160 -4.67 0.64 -11.81
CA MET A 160 -5.52 1.82 -11.85
C MET A 160 -6.54 1.75 -12.98
N GLU A 161 -6.13 1.31 -14.18
CA GLU A 161 -7.04 1.12 -15.32
C GLU A 161 -8.19 0.17 -14.97
N ALA A 162 -7.91 -0.96 -14.30
CA ALA A 162 -8.91 -1.91 -13.84
C ALA A 162 -9.90 -1.28 -12.86
N LEU A 163 -9.44 -0.37 -11.99
CA LEU A 163 -10.32 0.37 -11.07
C LEU A 163 -11.15 1.42 -11.78
N MET A 164 -10.54 2.17 -12.71
CA MET A 164 -11.21 3.23 -13.48
C MET A 164 -12.35 2.67 -14.34
N HIS A 165 -12.23 1.44 -14.82
CA HIS A 165 -13.25 0.73 -15.61
C HIS A 165 -14.16 -0.16 -14.78
N SER A 166 -14.07 -0.09 -13.45
CA SER A 166 -14.85 -0.92 -12.54
C SER A 166 -15.89 -0.09 -11.79
N PRO A 167 -17.07 -0.66 -11.48
CA PRO A 167 -18.03 -0.06 -10.54
C PRO A 167 -17.54 -0.13 -9.07
N PHE A 168 -16.26 -0.35 -8.80
CA PHE A 168 -15.70 -0.49 -7.46
C PHE A 168 -15.34 0.86 -6.83
N PRO A 169 -15.55 1.07 -5.52
CA PRO A 169 -16.44 0.39 -4.58
C PRO A 169 -17.77 1.16 -4.53
N MET A 170 -18.68 0.90 -5.46
CA MET A 170 -20.02 1.49 -5.39
C MET A 170 -20.77 0.82 -4.24
N GLU A 171 -20.85 1.47 -3.07
CA GLU A 171 -21.92 1.21 -2.11
C GLU A 171 -23.10 2.16 -2.37
N ALA A 172 -24.29 1.55 -2.35
CA ALA A 172 -25.63 2.11 -2.50
C ALA A 172 -26.05 2.62 -3.91
N PRO A 173 -27.20 2.14 -4.44
CA PRO A 173 -27.87 2.77 -5.58
C PRO A 173 -28.25 4.21 -5.22
N GLY A 174 -27.66 5.21 -5.90
CA GLY A 174 -28.12 6.60 -5.79
C GLY A 174 -27.03 7.68 -5.80
N GLN A 175 -25.76 7.35 -5.63
CA GLN A 175 -24.66 8.33 -5.69
C GLN A 175 -23.46 7.75 -6.45
N ALA A 176 -23.59 7.61 -7.77
CA ALA A 176 -22.40 7.45 -8.60
C ALA A 176 -21.64 8.79 -8.54
N PRO A 177 -20.36 8.82 -8.14
CA PRO A 177 -19.56 10.03 -8.26
C PRO A 177 -19.52 10.45 -9.73
N ALA A 178 -19.63 11.75 -9.98
CA ALA A 178 -19.68 12.33 -11.31
C ALA A 178 -18.39 12.07 -12.11
N SER A 179 -17.26 11.88 -11.43
CA SER A 179 -15.98 11.49 -12.04
C SER A 179 -15.09 10.74 -11.05
N THR A 180 -14.16 9.94 -11.57
CA THR A 180 -13.10 9.28 -10.78
C THR A 180 -11.74 9.85 -11.19
N VAL A 181 -10.86 10.04 -10.22
CA VAL A 181 -9.55 10.68 -10.34
C VAL A 181 -8.46 9.69 -9.92
N PRO A 182 -7.53 9.33 -10.81
CA PRO A 182 -6.42 8.42 -10.49
C PRO A 182 -5.30 9.17 -9.74
N SER A 183 -5.57 9.57 -8.50
CA SER A 183 -4.71 10.46 -7.70
C SER A 183 -3.26 10.01 -7.56
N ALA A 184 -3.00 8.71 -7.40
CA ALA A 184 -1.63 8.23 -7.16
C ALA A 184 -1.40 6.76 -7.54
N LEU A 185 -0.21 6.48 -8.06
CA LEU A 185 0.34 5.16 -8.36
C LEU A 185 1.66 4.98 -7.60
N LEU A 186 1.65 4.26 -6.49
CA LEU A 186 2.79 4.22 -5.57
C LEU A 186 3.34 2.81 -5.36
N TYR A 187 4.66 2.71 -5.27
CA TYR A 187 5.34 1.60 -4.63
C TYR A 187 5.71 1.99 -3.21
N TYR A 188 5.36 1.13 -2.25
CA TYR A 188 5.87 1.22 -0.89
C TYR A 188 7.02 0.24 -0.71
N SER A 189 8.19 0.75 -0.30
CA SER A 189 9.34 -0.10 0.00
C SER A 189 9.28 -0.54 1.45
N MET A 190 8.92 -1.80 1.70
CA MET A 190 9.01 -2.42 3.02
C MET A 190 10.48 -2.68 3.33
N LYS A 191 11.35 -1.68 3.41
CA LYS A 191 12.79 -1.81 3.70
C LYS A 191 13.09 -1.55 5.18
N GLU A 192 14.31 -1.88 5.59
CA GLU A 192 14.80 -1.50 6.90
C GLU A 192 15.73 -0.28 6.77
N PRO A 193 15.23 0.98 6.85
CA PRO A 193 16.10 2.16 6.89
C PRO A 193 17.10 2.10 8.05
N VAL A 194 18.29 2.64 7.79
CA VAL A 194 19.35 2.88 8.77
C VAL A 194 19.58 4.38 8.75
N LEU A 195 19.59 5.00 9.93
CA LEU A 195 19.91 6.42 10.06
C LEU A 195 21.42 6.55 10.25
N ASP A 196 22.07 7.32 9.37
CA ASP A 196 23.46 7.70 9.54
C ASP A 196 23.50 8.93 10.46
N LEU A 197 23.65 8.68 11.77
CA LEU A 197 23.66 9.73 12.79
C LEU A 197 25.11 10.11 13.16
N SER A 198 25.37 11.40 13.28
CA SER A 198 26.63 11.89 13.86
C SER A 198 26.61 11.70 15.38
N PRO A 199 27.70 11.23 16.01
CA PRO A 199 27.79 11.13 17.47
C PRO A 199 27.53 12.47 18.19
N ASP A 200 27.86 13.59 17.54
CA ASP A 200 27.73 14.93 18.11
C ASP A 200 26.32 15.53 17.96
N SER A 201 25.42 14.85 17.24
CA SER A 201 24.06 15.33 16.97
C SER A 201 23.09 14.17 16.81
N ILE A 202 22.87 13.44 17.89
CA ILE A 202 21.85 12.39 17.96
C ILE A 202 20.49 13.08 18.15
N PRO A 203 19.56 12.99 17.17
CA PRO A 203 18.22 13.56 17.32
C PRO A 203 17.46 12.87 18.45
N ASP A 204 16.49 13.55 19.04
CA ASP A 204 15.57 12.92 19.98
C ASP A 204 14.72 11.82 19.29
N PRO A 205 14.08 10.93 20.07
CA PRO A 205 13.35 9.78 19.52
C PRO A 205 12.27 10.14 18.49
N GLU A 206 11.57 11.27 18.66
CA GLU A 206 10.52 11.69 17.71
C GLU A 206 11.13 12.14 16.39
N ASN A 207 12.21 12.91 16.45
CA ASN A 207 12.94 13.30 15.24
C ASN A 207 13.56 12.10 14.51
N GLN A 208 14.08 11.11 15.23
CA GLN A 208 14.53 9.85 14.62
C GLN A 208 13.38 9.11 13.92
N LYS A 209 12.22 9.03 14.57
CA LYS A 209 11.02 8.41 14.00
C LYS A 209 10.58 9.11 12.72
N MET A 210 10.62 10.44 12.69
CA MET A 210 10.32 11.23 11.51
C MET A 210 11.32 11.01 10.37
N GLN A 211 12.62 10.96 10.65
CA GLN A 211 13.65 10.65 9.65
C GLN A 211 13.47 9.24 9.06
N ILE A 212 13.12 8.26 9.90
CA ILE A 212 12.78 6.89 9.45
C ILE A 212 11.58 6.92 8.49
N ARG A 213 10.49 7.60 8.88
CA ARG A 213 9.28 7.73 8.05
C ARG A 213 9.60 8.39 6.71
N GLN A 214 10.46 9.41 6.70
CA GLN A 214 10.92 10.08 5.48
C GLN A 214 11.69 9.13 4.56
N GLN A 215 12.57 8.27 5.10
CA GLN A 215 13.27 7.26 4.29
C GLN A 215 12.33 6.19 3.71
N LEU A 216 11.15 6.00 4.32
CA LEU A 216 10.09 5.09 3.90
C LEU A 216 8.96 5.78 3.11
N LYS A 217 9.18 7.03 2.69
CA LYS A 217 8.28 7.72 1.76
C LYS A 217 8.09 6.88 0.50
N PRO A 218 6.84 6.66 0.02
CA PRO A 218 6.58 5.89 -1.19
C PRO A 218 7.18 6.61 -2.40
N THR A 219 7.39 5.85 -3.47
CA THR A 219 7.87 6.37 -4.75
C THR A 219 6.90 5.99 -5.86
N GLY A 220 6.70 6.84 -6.85
CA GLY A 220 5.74 6.60 -7.90
C GLY A 220 5.29 7.88 -8.58
N LEU A 221 4.07 7.88 -9.10
CA LEU A 221 3.46 9.01 -9.81
C LEU A 221 2.27 9.55 -9.01
N ILE A 222 2.17 10.88 -8.96
CA ILE A 222 1.04 11.63 -8.43
C ILE A 222 0.38 12.36 -9.58
N TYR A 223 -0.94 12.41 -9.60
CA TYR A 223 -1.69 13.22 -10.56
C TYR A 223 -1.61 14.70 -10.15
N GLU A 224 -1.17 15.55 -11.07
CA GLU A 224 -0.96 16.99 -10.87
C GLU A 224 -2.30 17.76 -10.85
N ASP A 225 -3.12 17.49 -9.85
CA ASP A 225 -4.40 18.15 -9.56
C ASP A 225 -4.36 18.58 -8.09
N GLU A 226 -4.53 19.88 -7.84
CA GLU A 226 -4.36 20.48 -6.50
C GLU A 226 -5.31 19.85 -5.47
N GLU A 227 -6.55 19.60 -5.86
CA GLU A 227 -7.56 18.95 -5.02
C GLU A 227 -7.11 17.53 -4.65
N SER A 228 -6.69 16.73 -5.62
CA SER A 228 -6.12 15.40 -5.43
C SER A 228 -4.90 15.40 -4.50
N ILE A 229 -3.97 16.36 -4.66
CA ILE A 229 -2.80 16.49 -3.78
C ILE A 229 -3.23 16.83 -2.35
N SER A 230 -4.19 17.74 -2.18
CA SER A 230 -4.71 18.13 -0.86
C SER A 230 -5.35 16.96 -0.10
N HIS A 231 -6.00 16.03 -0.80
CA HIS A 231 -6.56 14.82 -0.20
C HIS A 231 -5.52 13.73 0.06
N LEU A 232 -4.39 13.75 -0.65
CA LEU A 232 -3.27 12.85 -0.38
C LEU A 232 -2.45 13.30 0.84
N ASP A 233 -2.28 14.61 1.03
CA ASP A 233 -1.61 15.24 2.16
C ASP A 233 -2.22 16.62 2.46
N ARG A 234 -3.03 16.70 3.52
CA ARG A 234 -3.71 17.94 3.95
C ARG A 234 -2.74 19.03 4.44
N SER A 235 -1.50 18.65 4.73
CA SER A 235 -0.44 19.55 5.18
C SER A 235 0.53 19.95 4.05
N PHE A 236 0.20 19.63 2.80
CA PHE A 236 1.04 19.97 1.66
C PHE A 236 1.16 21.48 1.48
N ALA A 237 2.40 21.93 1.28
CA ALA A 237 2.74 23.29 0.88
C ALA A 237 3.70 23.21 -0.31
N ASP A 238 5.01 23.16 -0.05
CA ASP A 238 6.03 23.05 -1.10
C ASP A 238 6.60 21.63 -1.25
N SER A 239 6.46 20.78 -0.23
CA SER A 239 6.95 19.39 -0.25
C SER A 239 6.13 18.51 0.67
N SER A 240 6.11 17.19 0.40
CA SER A 240 5.43 16.22 1.24
C SER A 240 6.37 15.20 1.88
N MET A 241 6.02 14.80 3.12
CA MET A 241 6.65 13.68 3.81
C MET A 241 5.99 12.33 3.47
N VAL A 242 4.81 12.33 2.86
CA VAL A 242 3.99 11.11 2.67
C VAL A 242 3.76 10.75 1.21
N ILE A 243 3.93 11.71 0.27
CA ILE A 243 3.85 11.48 -1.17
C ILE A 243 5.10 11.99 -1.92
N PRO A 244 5.44 11.44 -3.10
CA PRO A 244 6.63 11.80 -3.86
C PRO A 244 6.43 13.09 -4.70
N VAL A 245 6.07 14.18 -4.02
CA VAL A 245 6.10 15.56 -4.52
C VAL A 245 6.92 16.45 -3.59
#